data_AF-A0A1D8P879-F1
#
_entry.id   AF-A0A1D8P879-F1
#
_cell.length_a   1.000
_cell.length_b   1.000
_cell.length_c   1.000
_cell.angle_alpha   90.00
_cell.angle_beta   90.00
_cell.angle_gamma   90.00
#
_symmetry.space_group_name_H-M   'P 1'
#
loop_
_entity.id
_entity.type
_entity.pdbx_description
1 polymer ?
#
loop_
_entity_poly.entity_id
_entity_poly.type
_entity_poly.pdbx_seq_one_letter_code
_entity_poly.pdbx_strand_id
1 'polypeptide(L)'
;MKNNISKRRIFNQLEIDKYFEEKIEGKEKTEELEEVEKEHFGYTDDEEWLKNYQDKFNIRNFDIHIITVNALLGNSVESLFQARKKTEYFNRLLGYCEKTNKKLVFVYDEIHASIHNFKEEFIYKLWNYHGLVHKNYIVSATYNEASKEVIKYLSEFTDNTIKIIESTRLPVKERQSDLFLNFYIDRNIEKDETLFELIKELLDSGKKFDLLVYSKKLVQKLTSSKSRIGQLFISREADINKSINDPFSHDDGSIGYDKEKINIGTKFSTGISIEHDEHTYIVIFPKDLNVEFIDNKGIFTMGSNTVIQALARQRKKGEIHLFMPPPIDINEDTLPLSYTANQKNTILDVFKEGKKYGEKTIDYSCINGQGLELNKTYNKLYREVELAIEKIETADRDTKLNMY
;
A
#
# COMPACT_ATOMS: atom_id res chain seq x y z
N MET A 1 -25.50 1.86 -14.26
CA MET A 1 -26.43 1.40 -13.21
C MET A 1 -26.53 2.48 -12.15
N LYS A 2 -27.72 3.09 -11.98
CA LYS A 2 -28.04 3.97 -10.85
C LYS A 2 -29.08 3.25 -10.00
N ASN A 3 -28.64 2.27 -9.21
CA ASN A 3 -29.37 1.88 -8.01
C ASN A 3 -28.62 2.51 -6.85
N ASN A 4 -29.30 3.35 -6.08
CA ASN A 4 -28.80 3.85 -4.81
C ASN A 4 -28.64 2.64 -3.87
N ILE A 5 -27.48 2.00 -3.89
CA ILE A 5 -27.12 1.01 -2.88
C ILE A 5 -27.06 1.78 -1.57
N SER A 6 -28.04 1.54 -0.70
CA SER A 6 -28.04 2.10 0.64
C SER A 6 -26.73 1.70 1.32
N LYS A 7 -26.05 2.65 1.99
CA LYS A 7 -24.83 2.39 2.76
C LYS A 7 -25.00 1.20 3.73
N ARG A 8 -26.24 0.89 4.14
CA ARG A 8 -26.63 -0.24 4.99
C ARG A 8 -26.47 -1.64 4.35
N ARG A 9 -26.21 -1.73 3.04
CA ARG A 9 -25.99 -3.01 2.32
C ARG A 9 -24.52 -3.27 1.97
N ILE A 10 -23.61 -2.53 2.61
CA ILE A 10 -22.17 -2.68 2.45
C ILE A 10 -21.64 -3.32 3.72
N PHE A 11 -20.98 -4.46 3.58
CA PHE A 11 -20.20 -5.06 4.65
C PHE A 11 -18.77 -4.52 4.59
N ASN A 12 -18.26 -3.98 5.71
CA ASN A 12 -16.87 -3.54 5.84
C ASN A 12 -16.15 -4.37 6.91
N GLN A 13 -15.19 -5.17 6.50
CA GLN A 13 -14.45 -6.04 7.41
C GLN A 13 -13.64 -5.27 8.47
N LEU A 14 -13.18 -4.05 8.18
CA LEU A 14 -12.39 -3.26 9.14
C LEU A 14 -13.22 -2.78 10.34
N GLU A 15 -14.54 -2.87 10.25
CA GLU A 15 -15.48 -2.50 11.31
C GLU A 15 -16.03 -3.73 12.03
N ILE A 16 -15.52 -4.93 11.74
CA ILE A 16 -16.10 -6.19 12.23
C ILE A 16 -16.19 -6.22 13.76
N ASP A 17 -15.25 -5.62 14.47
CA ASP A 17 -15.24 -5.55 15.94
C ASP A 17 -16.28 -4.56 16.50
N LYS A 18 -16.54 -3.43 15.81
CA LYS A 18 -17.62 -2.48 16.19
C LYS A 18 -19.01 -3.11 16.10
N TYR A 19 -19.22 -3.99 15.14
CA TYR A 19 -20.45 -4.80 15.05
C TYR A 19 -20.65 -5.73 16.26
N PHE A 20 -19.59 -6.04 17.02
CA PHE A 20 -19.67 -6.85 18.24
C PHE A 20 -19.78 -6.02 19.52
N GLU A 21 -19.28 -4.78 19.55
CA GLU A 21 -19.25 -3.91 20.75
C GLU A 21 -20.53 -3.10 20.97
N GLU A 22 -21.20 -2.63 19.91
CA GLU A 22 -22.36 -1.71 19.97
C GLU A 22 -23.60 -2.23 20.75
N LYS A 23 -23.58 -3.45 21.29
CA LYS A 23 -24.69 -3.99 22.07
C LYS A 23 -24.36 -4.51 23.47
N ILE A 24 -23.12 -4.37 23.94
CA ILE A 24 -22.86 -4.50 25.39
C ILE A 24 -23.53 -3.33 26.12
N GLU A 25 -23.41 -2.11 25.59
CA GLU A 25 -24.06 -0.91 26.17
C GLU A 25 -25.59 -0.86 25.98
N GLY A 26 -26.13 -1.60 25.00
CA GLY A 26 -27.56 -1.61 24.70
C GLY A 26 -28.42 -2.55 25.58
N LYS A 27 -27.82 -3.25 26.55
CA LYS A 27 -28.51 -4.21 27.43
C LYS A 27 -28.52 -3.85 28.92
N GLU A 28 -27.88 -2.77 29.35
CA GLU A 28 -27.81 -2.40 30.78
C GLU A 28 -28.88 -1.41 31.27
N LYS A 29 -29.94 -1.14 30.50
CA LYS A 29 -31.07 -0.32 30.98
C LYS A 29 -32.42 -1.00 30.81
N THR A 30 -32.66 -2.03 31.63
CA THR A 30 -33.96 -2.24 32.28
C THR A 30 -33.81 -3.13 33.52
N GLU A 31 -34.19 -2.54 34.65
CA GLU A 31 -34.30 -2.99 36.05
C GLU A 31 -34.82 -4.43 36.25
N GLU A 32 -34.09 -5.24 37.03
CA GLU A 32 -34.39 -5.69 38.42
C GLU A 32 -35.53 -6.72 38.56
N LEU A 33 -35.18 -8.00 38.82
CA LEU A 33 -35.45 -8.72 40.09
C LEU A 33 -35.16 -10.23 39.98
N GLU A 34 -34.62 -10.75 41.09
CA GLU A 34 -34.51 -12.13 41.59
C GLU A 34 -33.26 -12.98 41.29
N GLU A 35 -32.52 -13.18 42.38
CA GLU A 35 -31.42 -14.12 42.61
C GLU A 35 -31.80 -15.57 42.30
N VAL A 36 -30.92 -16.29 41.59
CA VAL A 36 -30.45 -17.61 42.03
C VAL A 36 -28.97 -17.73 41.65
N GLU A 37 -28.10 -17.80 42.65
CA GLU A 37 -26.75 -18.33 42.53
C GLU A 37 -26.79 -19.74 41.91
N LYS A 38 -26.07 -19.93 40.81
CA LYS A 38 -25.25 -21.13 40.58
C LYS A 38 -24.23 -20.84 39.48
N GLU A 39 -22.99 -20.62 39.90
CA GLU A 39 -21.84 -20.86 39.05
C GLU A 39 -21.87 -22.30 38.54
N HIS A 40 -21.86 -22.48 37.22
CA HIS A 40 -21.18 -23.60 36.59
C HIS A 40 -20.37 -23.08 35.40
N PHE A 41 -19.06 -23.00 35.64
CA PHE A 41 -18.01 -22.85 34.65
C PHE A 41 -18.10 -24.01 33.65
N GLY A 42 -18.24 -23.73 32.34
CA GLY A 42 -17.98 -24.72 31.30
C GLY A 42 -19.16 -25.35 30.54
N TYR A 43 -20.28 -24.66 30.36
CA TYR A 43 -21.26 -25.04 29.32
C TYR A 43 -21.87 -23.79 28.69
N THR A 44 -21.34 -23.36 27.54
CA THR A 44 -22.15 -22.56 26.61
C THR A 44 -23.12 -23.54 25.97
N ASP A 45 -24.42 -23.30 26.14
CA ASP A 45 -25.44 -23.96 25.34
C ASP A 45 -25.16 -23.62 23.87
N ASP A 46 -24.56 -24.55 23.14
CA ASP A 46 -24.16 -24.38 21.76
C ASP A 46 -25.38 -24.03 20.89
N GLU A 47 -26.60 -24.45 21.25
CA GLU A 47 -27.83 -24.12 20.52
C GLU A 47 -28.31 -22.68 20.78
N GLU A 48 -28.18 -22.17 22.02
CA GLU A 48 -28.51 -20.78 22.35
C GLU A 48 -27.45 -19.81 21.78
N TRP A 49 -26.18 -20.23 21.75
CA TRP A 49 -25.11 -19.54 21.05
C TRP A 49 -25.37 -19.51 19.53
N LEU A 50 -25.70 -20.65 18.91
CA LEU A 50 -26.04 -20.77 17.49
C LEU A 50 -27.26 -19.94 17.10
N LYS A 51 -28.33 -19.93 17.91
CA LYS A 51 -29.54 -19.10 17.67
C LYS A 51 -29.24 -17.61 17.73
N ASN A 52 -28.48 -17.16 18.73
CA ASN A 52 -28.11 -15.74 18.86
C ASN A 52 -27.06 -15.28 17.81
N TYR A 53 -26.34 -16.22 17.17
CA TYR A 53 -25.33 -15.94 16.14
C TYR A 53 -25.88 -15.98 14.71
N GLN A 54 -26.92 -16.79 14.44
CA GLN A 54 -27.49 -16.96 13.10
C GLN A 54 -28.10 -15.66 12.53
N ASP A 55 -28.69 -14.82 13.39
CA ASP A 55 -29.33 -13.55 12.98
C ASP A 55 -28.36 -12.36 12.85
N LYS A 56 -27.19 -12.41 13.50
CA LYS A 56 -26.22 -11.27 13.54
C LYS A 56 -25.37 -11.11 12.27
N PHE A 57 -25.35 -12.11 11.39
CA PHE A 57 -24.45 -12.17 10.23
C PHE A 57 -25.15 -12.73 8.98
N ASN A 58 -26.35 -12.26 8.68
CA ASN A 58 -27.06 -12.71 7.49
C ASN A 58 -26.44 -12.07 6.23
N ILE A 59 -25.63 -12.84 5.50
CA ILE A 59 -25.01 -12.46 4.22
C ILE A 59 -26.01 -11.86 3.23
N ARG A 60 -27.30 -12.26 3.32
CA ARG A 60 -28.38 -11.74 2.47
C ARG A 60 -28.60 -10.23 2.63
N ASN A 61 -28.14 -9.63 3.72
CA ASN A 61 -28.30 -8.21 3.99
C ASN A 61 -27.29 -7.34 3.21
N PHE A 62 -26.22 -7.95 2.68
CA PHE A 62 -25.13 -7.25 2.04
C PHE A 62 -25.04 -7.62 0.56
N ASP A 63 -24.83 -6.61 -0.30
CA ASP A 63 -24.56 -6.80 -1.73
C ASP A 63 -23.09 -6.54 -2.07
N ILE A 64 -22.43 -5.70 -1.27
CA ILE A 64 -21.04 -5.30 -1.45
C ILE A 64 -20.27 -5.68 -0.20
N HIS A 65 -19.11 -6.29 -0.42
CA HIS A 65 -18.23 -6.79 0.62
C HIS A 65 -16.86 -6.16 0.46
N ILE A 66 -16.49 -5.26 1.38
CA ILE A 66 -15.17 -4.62 1.43
C ILE A 66 -14.31 -5.45 2.39
N ILE A 67 -13.32 -6.13 1.82
CA ILE A 67 -12.44 -7.06 2.53
C ILE A 67 -11.00 -6.80 2.12
N THR A 68 -10.04 -7.15 2.98
CA THR A 68 -8.62 -7.12 2.62
C THR A 68 -8.24 -8.37 1.82
N VAL A 69 -7.20 -8.28 0.98
CA VAL A 69 -6.65 -9.45 0.28
C VAL A 69 -6.21 -10.53 1.26
N ASN A 70 -5.59 -10.14 2.39
CA ASN A 70 -5.22 -11.09 3.45
C ASN A 70 -6.40 -11.89 3.97
N ALA A 71 -7.56 -11.25 4.16
CA ALA A 71 -8.75 -11.92 4.61
C ALA A 71 -9.34 -12.86 3.56
N LEU A 72 -9.39 -12.42 2.30
CA LEU A 72 -9.86 -13.24 1.18
C LEU A 72 -9.03 -14.53 1.06
N LEU A 73 -7.72 -14.43 1.26
CA LEU A 73 -6.76 -15.53 1.20
C LEU A 73 -6.63 -16.29 2.53
N GLY A 74 -7.28 -15.83 3.60
CA GLY A 74 -7.21 -16.44 4.93
C GLY A 74 -5.80 -16.47 5.53
N ASN A 75 -5.00 -15.42 5.27
CA ASN A 75 -3.65 -15.26 5.82
C ASN A 75 -3.76 -14.93 7.32
N SER A 76 -3.24 -15.80 8.19
CA SER A 76 -3.30 -15.59 9.64
C SER A 76 -2.15 -14.69 10.12
N VAL A 77 -2.40 -13.39 10.19
CA VAL A 77 -1.57 -12.44 10.96
C VAL A 77 -2.26 -12.06 12.29
N GLU A 78 -3.45 -12.59 12.53
CA GLU A 78 -4.37 -12.20 13.61
C GLU A 78 -4.56 -13.28 14.68
N SER A 79 -5.16 -12.90 15.81
CA SER A 79 -5.50 -13.82 16.89
C SER A 79 -6.45 -14.95 16.45
N LEU A 80 -6.34 -16.13 17.08
CA LEU A 80 -7.11 -17.34 16.76
C LEU A 80 -8.64 -17.10 16.74
N PHE A 81 -9.16 -16.25 17.61
CA PHE A 81 -10.59 -15.94 17.71
C PHE A 81 -11.10 -15.11 16.51
N GLN A 82 -10.32 -14.13 16.06
CA GLN A 82 -10.66 -13.34 14.86
C GLN A 82 -10.60 -14.21 13.59
N ALA A 83 -9.63 -15.12 13.51
CA ALA A 83 -9.49 -16.07 12.41
C ALA A 83 -10.72 -16.99 12.27
N ARG A 84 -11.26 -17.50 13.39
CA ARG A 84 -12.45 -18.38 13.38
C ARG A 84 -13.69 -17.65 12.85
N LYS A 85 -13.97 -16.43 13.32
CA LYS A 85 -15.12 -15.62 12.89
C LYS A 85 -15.07 -15.30 11.39
N LYS A 86 -13.88 -14.91 10.89
CA LYS A 86 -13.66 -14.61 9.46
C LYS A 86 -13.85 -15.85 8.59
N THR A 87 -13.33 -16.99 9.03
CA THR A 87 -13.49 -18.27 8.32
C THR A 87 -14.97 -18.66 8.21
N GLU A 88 -15.72 -18.57 9.31
CA GLU A 88 -17.16 -18.86 9.30
C GLU A 88 -17.93 -17.96 8.34
N TYR A 89 -17.58 -16.67 8.30
CA TYR A 89 -18.19 -15.72 7.37
C TYR A 89 -18.02 -16.12 5.90
N PHE A 90 -16.79 -16.40 5.48
CA PHE A 90 -16.51 -16.79 4.10
C PHE A 90 -17.18 -18.12 3.75
N ASN A 91 -17.20 -19.10 4.66
CA ASN A 91 -17.91 -20.36 4.45
C ASN A 91 -19.42 -20.15 4.27
N ARG A 92 -20.04 -19.28 5.09
CA ARG A 92 -21.46 -18.94 4.92
C ARG A 92 -21.71 -18.21 3.60
N LEU A 93 -20.80 -17.32 3.17
CA LEU A 93 -20.91 -16.57 1.91
C LEU A 93 -20.86 -17.51 0.71
N LEU A 94 -19.86 -18.39 0.68
CA LEU A 94 -19.71 -19.43 -0.33
C LEU A 94 -20.95 -20.32 -0.39
N GLY A 95 -21.39 -20.85 0.75
CA GLY A 95 -22.59 -21.69 0.82
C GLY A 95 -23.87 -20.97 0.40
N TYR A 96 -23.99 -19.66 0.63
CA TYR A 96 -25.10 -18.87 0.10
C TYR A 96 -25.04 -18.73 -1.42
N CYS A 97 -23.87 -18.41 -1.97
CA CYS A 97 -23.62 -18.33 -3.41
C CYS A 97 -23.93 -19.65 -4.12
N GLU A 98 -23.46 -20.77 -3.59
CA GLU A 98 -23.74 -22.12 -4.10
C GLU A 98 -25.23 -22.44 -4.09
N LYS A 99 -25.90 -22.29 -2.94
CA LYS A 99 -27.32 -22.63 -2.78
C LYS A 99 -28.25 -21.76 -3.62
N THR A 100 -27.86 -20.52 -3.88
CA THR A 100 -28.68 -19.56 -4.66
C THR A 100 -28.22 -19.39 -6.09
N ASN A 101 -27.17 -20.11 -6.50
CA ASN A 101 -26.47 -19.94 -7.78
C ASN A 101 -26.09 -18.46 -8.07
N LYS A 102 -25.82 -17.69 -7.01
CA LYS A 102 -25.33 -16.32 -7.13
C LYS A 102 -23.84 -16.34 -7.36
N LYS A 103 -23.38 -15.63 -8.38
CA LYS A 103 -21.97 -15.50 -8.71
C LYS A 103 -21.35 -14.28 -8.05
N LEU A 104 -20.04 -14.34 -7.85
CA LEU A 104 -19.23 -13.30 -7.25
C LEU A 104 -18.54 -12.47 -8.33
N VAL A 105 -18.44 -11.17 -8.11
CA VAL A 105 -17.61 -10.27 -8.90
C VAL A 105 -16.55 -9.70 -7.98
N PHE A 106 -15.29 -9.98 -8.26
CA PHE A 106 -14.18 -9.42 -7.51
C PHE A 106 -13.70 -8.12 -8.14
N VAL A 107 -13.45 -7.12 -7.30
CA VAL A 107 -12.82 -5.87 -7.69
C VAL A 107 -11.59 -5.69 -6.80
N TYR A 108 -10.41 -5.86 -7.39
CA TYR A 108 -9.13 -5.68 -6.72
C TYR A 108 -8.62 -4.27 -7.01
N ASP A 109 -8.42 -3.49 -5.96
CA ASP A 109 -7.76 -2.19 -6.03
C ASP A 109 -6.29 -2.33 -5.61
N GLU A 110 -5.38 -1.71 -6.36
CA GLU A 110 -3.93 -1.68 -6.09
C GLU A 110 -3.32 -3.08 -5.81
N ILE A 111 -3.66 -4.09 -6.62
CA ILE A 111 -3.27 -5.49 -6.39
C ILE A 111 -1.75 -5.68 -6.22
N HIS A 112 -0.93 -4.83 -6.83
CA HIS A 112 0.53 -4.86 -6.70
C HIS A 112 1.00 -4.68 -5.25
N ALA A 113 0.25 -3.96 -4.41
CA ALA A 113 0.57 -3.77 -3.00
C ALA A 113 0.36 -5.07 -2.19
N SER A 114 -0.46 -5.99 -2.68
CA SER A 114 -0.86 -7.21 -1.97
C SER A 114 -0.26 -8.49 -2.56
N ILE A 115 0.68 -8.40 -3.51
CA ILE A 115 1.29 -9.58 -4.17
C ILE A 115 1.87 -10.57 -3.16
N HIS A 116 2.52 -10.06 -2.11
CA HIS A 116 3.15 -10.88 -1.06
C HIS A 116 2.16 -11.78 -0.30
N ASN A 117 0.85 -11.52 -0.42
CA ASN A 117 -0.21 -12.33 0.18
C ASN A 117 -0.55 -13.56 -0.67
N PHE A 118 -0.26 -13.54 -1.98
CA PHE A 118 -0.50 -14.64 -2.92
C PHE A 118 0.66 -15.65 -2.87
N LYS A 119 0.90 -16.22 -1.70
CA LYS A 119 1.83 -17.35 -1.53
C LYS A 119 1.15 -18.65 -1.94
N GLU A 120 1.93 -19.64 -2.38
CA GLU A 120 1.44 -20.96 -2.79
C GLU A 120 0.53 -21.61 -1.74
N GLU A 121 0.89 -21.52 -0.46
CA GLU A 121 0.10 -22.03 0.68
C GLU A 121 -1.30 -21.40 0.82
N PHE A 122 -1.50 -20.19 0.31
CA PHE A 122 -2.77 -19.46 0.39
C PHE A 122 -3.53 -19.42 -0.93
N ILE A 123 -2.88 -19.71 -2.05
CA ILE A 123 -3.53 -19.84 -3.37
C ILE A 123 -4.60 -20.93 -3.34
N TYR A 124 -4.40 -22.03 -2.61
CA TYR A 124 -5.41 -23.09 -2.45
C TYR A 124 -6.73 -22.59 -1.84
N LYS A 125 -6.72 -21.51 -1.04
CA LYS A 125 -7.94 -20.92 -0.49
C LYS A 125 -8.72 -20.10 -1.52
N LEU A 126 -8.07 -19.56 -2.55
CA LEU A 126 -8.78 -18.94 -3.70
C LEU A 126 -9.60 -19.98 -4.46
N TRP A 127 -9.14 -21.23 -4.52
CA TRP A 127 -9.86 -22.30 -5.22
C TRP A 127 -11.22 -22.64 -4.60
N ASN A 128 -11.47 -22.25 -3.34
CA ASN A 128 -12.81 -22.35 -2.74
C ASN A 128 -13.87 -21.52 -3.49
N TYR A 129 -13.45 -20.53 -4.28
CA TYR A 129 -14.34 -19.71 -5.10
C TYR A 129 -14.53 -20.27 -6.52
N HIS A 130 -13.91 -21.41 -6.85
CA HIS A 130 -14.01 -22.02 -8.17
C HIS A 130 -15.47 -22.29 -8.57
N GLY A 131 -15.82 -21.94 -9.80
CA GLY A 131 -17.19 -22.04 -10.31
C GLY A 131 -18.18 -21.02 -9.74
N LEU A 132 -17.78 -20.21 -8.74
CA LEU A 132 -18.63 -19.14 -8.18
C LEU A 132 -18.26 -17.75 -8.70
N VAL A 133 -17.05 -17.56 -9.22
CA VAL A 133 -16.62 -16.27 -9.80
C VAL A 133 -17.26 -16.07 -11.18
N HIS A 134 -17.89 -14.92 -11.37
CA HIS A 134 -18.36 -14.47 -12.68
C HIS A 134 -17.31 -13.62 -13.39
N LYS A 135 -16.64 -12.73 -12.65
CA LYS A 135 -15.70 -11.77 -13.23
C LYS A 135 -14.71 -11.21 -12.21
N ASN A 136 -13.50 -10.96 -12.69
CA ASN A 136 -12.46 -10.23 -11.97
C ASN A 136 -12.24 -8.87 -12.62
N TYR A 137 -12.26 -7.81 -11.82
CA TYR A 137 -11.82 -6.47 -12.20
C TYR A 137 -10.58 -6.14 -11.39
N ILE A 138 -9.50 -5.76 -12.07
CA ILE A 138 -8.22 -5.46 -11.45
C ILE A 138 -7.86 -4.03 -11.83
N VAL A 139 -7.89 -3.15 -10.84
CA VAL A 139 -7.62 -1.72 -10.99
C VAL A 139 -6.27 -1.44 -10.35
N SER A 140 -5.35 -0.91 -11.13
CA SER A 140 -4.04 -0.49 -10.62
C SER A 140 -3.45 0.62 -11.48
N ALA A 141 -2.79 1.58 -10.83
CA ALA A 141 -2.00 2.59 -11.52
C ALA A 141 -0.67 2.04 -12.07
N THR A 142 -0.16 0.93 -11.53
CA THR A 142 1.16 0.36 -11.81
C THR A 142 1.14 -1.17 -11.75
N TYR A 143 1.53 -1.83 -12.83
CA TYR A 143 1.76 -3.28 -12.84
C TYR A 143 3.27 -3.57 -12.74
N ASN A 144 3.65 -4.52 -11.88
CA ASN A 144 4.99 -5.11 -11.90
C ASN A 144 4.91 -6.56 -12.43
N GLU A 145 6.04 -7.19 -12.75
CA GLU A 145 6.04 -8.57 -13.28
C GLU A 145 5.34 -9.55 -12.34
N ALA A 146 5.57 -9.44 -11.03
CA ALA A 146 4.93 -10.31 -10.05
C ALA A 146 3.39 -10.16 -10.00
N SER A 147 2.84 -8.96 -10.30
CA SER A 147 1.40 -8.77 -10.41
C SER A 147 0.82 -9.52 -11.62
N LYS A 148 1.59 -9.72 -12.69
CA LYS A 148 1.12 -10.46 -13.88
C LYS A 148 0.87 -11.92 -13.54
N GLU A 149 1.72 -12.55 -12.75
CA GLU A 149 1.52 -13.93 -12.30
C GLU A 149 0.25 -14.05 -11.44
N VAL A 150 0.02 -13.12 -10.51
CA VAL A 150 -1.22 -13.08 -9.73
C VAL A 150 -2.45 -12.91 -10.64
N ILE A 151 -2.37 -12.04 -11.64
CA ILE A 151 -3.46 -11.83 -12.61
C ILE A 151 -3.74 -13.12 -13.41
N LYS A 152 -2.70 -13.88 -13.79
CA LYS A 152 -2.86 -15.17 -14.47
C LYS A 152 -3.62 -16.17 -13.59
N TYR A 153 -3.22 -16.33 -12.33
CA TYR A 153 -3.96 -17.19 -11.39
C TYR A 153 -5.42 -16.77 -11.23
N LEU A 154 -5.69 -15.46 -11.12
CA LEU A 154 -7.06 -14.96 -11.03
C LEU A 154 -7.86 -15.21 -12.32
N SER A 155 -7.20 -15.27 -13.47
CA SER A 155 -7.85 -15.54 -14.76
C SER A 155 -8.33 -16.97 -14.91
N GLU A 156 -7.78 -17.93 -14.13
CA GLU A 156 -8.22 -19.33 -14.13
C GLU A 156 -9.69 -19.47 -13.69
N PHE A 157 -10.20 -18.52 -12.89
CA PHE A 157 -11.60 -18.45 -12.50
C PHE A 157 -12.54 -17.90 -13.59
N THR A 158 -11.99 -17.39 -14.70
CA THR A 158 -12.72 -16.73 -15.79
C THR A 158 -12.20 -17.20 -17.15
N ASP A 159 -12.11 -18.52 -17.34
CA ASP A 159 -11.72 -19.18 -18.59
C ASP A 159 -10.39 -18.67 -19.19
N ASN A 160 -9.45 -18.28 -18.32
CA ASN A 160 -8.14 -17.73 -18.70
C ASN A 160 -8.21 -16.51 -19.62
N THR A 161 -9.34 -15.78 -19.62
CA THR A 161 -9.55 -14.63 -20.49
C THR A 161 -9.15 -13.33 -19.79
N ILE A 162 -8.10 -12.68 -20.29
CA ILE A 162 -7.62 -11.39 -19.78
C ILE A 162 -7.87 -10.31 -20.83
N LYS A 163 -8.65 -9.28 -20.46
CA LYS A 163 -8.82 -8.08 -21.27
C LYS A 163 -8.15 -6.90 -20.58
N ILE A 164 -7.13 -6.35 -21.23
CA ILE A 164 -6.44 -5.15 -20.78
C ILE A 164 -7.17 -3.93 -21.35
N ILE A 165 -7.50 -2.97 -20.49
CA ILE A 165 -8.06 -1.68 -20.89
C ILE A 165 -7.09 -0.61 -20.43
N GLU A 166 -6.38 -0.02 -21.39
CA GLU A 166 -5.47 1.08 -21.13
C GLU A 166 -6.20 2.40 -21.37
N SER A 167 -6.29 3.24 -20.35
CA SER A 167 -6.73 4.62 -20.52
C SER A 167 -5.53 5.47 -20.92
N THR A 168 -5.68 6.27 -21.98
CA THR A 168 -4.72 7.32 -22.29
C THR A 168 -4.63 8.29 -21.11
N ARG A 169 -3.42 8.60 -20.65
CA ARG A 169 -3.21 9.59 -19.60
C ARG A 169 -3.30 10.98 -20.22
N LEU A 170 -4.37 11.72 -19.90
CA LEU A 170 -4.48 13.13 -20.24
C LEU A 170 -3.95 13.97 -19.07
N PRO A 171 -2.81 14.66 -19.22
CA PRO A 171 -2.28 15.51 -18.16
C PRO A 171 -3.21 16.71 -17.95
N VAL A 172 -3.68 16.88 -16.72
CA VAL A 172 -4.47 18.06 -16.31
C VAL A 172 -3.50 19.11 -15.78
N LYS A 173 -3.07 20.03 -16.65
CA LYS A 173 -2.01 21.00 -16.34
C LYS A 173 -2.33 21.86 -15.12
N GLU A 174 -3.60 22.17 -14.91
CA GLU A 174 -4.09 23.00 -13.80
C GLU A 174 -3.92 22.32 -12.44
N ARG A 175 -3.71 20.99 -12.42
CA ARG A 175 -3.50 20.19 -11.22
C ARG A 175 -2.04 19.76 -11.03
N GLN A 176 -1.16 20.12 -11.97
CA GLN A 176 0.26 19.77 -11.85
C GLN A 176 0.92 20.62 -10.76
N SER A 177 1.54 19.92 -9.81
CA SER A 177 2.30 20.55 -8.73
C SER A 177 3.72 20.84 -9.18
N ASP A 178 4.31 21.89 -8.63
CA ASP A 178 5.71 22.23 -8.87
C ASP A 178 6.59 21.25 -8.09
N LEU A 179 7.58 20.66 -8.78
CA LEU A 179 8.45 19.62 -8.23
C LEU A 179 9.82 20.19 -7.90
N PHE A 180 10.21 20.13 -6.63
CA PHE A 180 11.50 20.57 -6.13
C PHE A 180 12.33 19.35 -5.73
N LEU A 181 13.54 19.25 -6.27
CA LEU A 181 14.50 18.19 -5.96
C LEU A 181 15.56 18.75 -5.02
N ASN A 182 15.58 18.26 -3.79
CA ASN A 182 16.52 18.64 -2.74
C ASN A 182 17.46 17.47 -2.44
N PHE A 183 18.76 17.68 -2.62
CA PHE A 183 19.78 16.68 -2.31
C PHE A 183 20.38 16.93 -0.93
N TYR A 184 20.27 15.97 -0.03
CA TYR A 184 20.82 16.10 1.32
C TYR A 184 22.14 15.34 1.47
N ILE A 185 23.20 16.02 1.89
CA ILE A 185 24.55 15.47 1.96
C ILE A 185 24.79 14.74 3.30
N ASP A 186 24.16 15.19 4.38
CA ASP A 186 24.32 14.58 5.71
C ASP A 186 23.71 13.16 5.73
N ARG A 187 24.34 12.26 6.48
CA ARG A 187 23.78 10.94 6.79
C ARG A 187 22.48 11.04 7.59
N ASN A 188 22.23 12.18 8.23
CA ASN A 188 21.10 12.47 9.11
C ASN A 188 20.25 13.61 8.54
N ILE A 189 19.23 13.27 7.74
CA ILE A 189 18.30 14.26 7.16
C ILE A 189 17.62 15.13 8.21
N GLU A 190 17.45 14.65 9.46
CA GLU A 190 16.88 15.45 10.55
C GLU A 190 17.73 16.66 10.97
N LYS A 191 18.95 16.78 10.43
CA LYS A 191 19.87 17.91 10.64
C LYS A 191 20.06 18.76 9.38
N ASP A 192 19.41 18.41 8.27
CA ASP A 192 19.55 19.12 7.00
C ASP A 192 18.96 20.54 7.11
N GLU A 193 19.75 21.54 6.72
CA GLU A 193 19.37 22.94 6.88
C GLU A 193 18.25 23.33 5.90
N THR A 194 18.27 22.80 4.68
CA THR A 194 17.24 23.05 3.67
C THR A 194 15.90 22.52 4.15
N LEU A 195 15.86 21.30 4.72
CA LEU A 195 14.65 20.75 5.32
C LEU A 195 14.19 21.58 6.52
N PHE A 196 15.13 22.00 7.39
CA PHE A 196 14.82 22.79 8.56
C PHE A 196 14.18 24.13 8.18
N GLU A 197 14.80 24.89 7.28
CA GLU A 197 14.30 26.21 6.87
C GLU A 197 12.98 26.09 6.10
N LEU A 198 12.80 25.07 5.25
CA LEU A 198 11.52 24.79 4.60
C LEU A 198 10.40 24.56 5.62
N ILE A 199 10.60 23.67 6.60
CA ILE A 199 9.58 23.40 7.63
C ILE A 199 9.28 24.66 8.44
N LYS A 200 10.32 25.42 8.80
CA LYS A 200 10.18 26.67 9.53
C LYS A 200 9.34 27.68 8.74
N GLU A 201 9.63 27.90 7.46
CA GLU A 201 8.86 28.81 6.60
C GLU A 201 7.40 28.38 6.49
N LEU A 202 7.13 27.08 6.33
CA LEU A 202 5.77 26.55 6.26
C LEU A 202 4.98 26.76 7.56
N LEU A 203 5.63 26.54 8.71
CA LEU A 203 5.03 26.81 10.02
C LEU A 203 4.82 28.31 10.26
N ASP A 204 5.79 29.15 9.89
CA ASP A 204 5.74 30.61 10.05
C ASP A 204 4.64 31.25 9.21
N SER A 205 4.41 30.73 8.01
CA SER A 205 3.36 31.17 7.09
C SER A 205 1.98 30.54 7.35
N GLY A 206 1.91 29.50 8.20
CA GLY A 206 0.69 28.73 8.43
C GLY A 206 0.23 27.92 7.21
N LYS A 207 1.12 27.67 6.23
CA LYS A 207 0.80 26.88 5.04
C LYS A 207 0.61 25.41 5.43
N LYS A 208 -0.37 24.73 4.84
CA LYS A 208 -0.61 23.31 5.10
C LYS A 208 0.45 22.45 4.42
N PHE A 209 1.00 21.49 5.15
CA PHE A 209 1.96 20.55 4.63
C PHE A 209 1.89 19.18 5.32
N ASP A 210 2.38 18.16 4.62
CA ASP A 210 2.49 16.78 5.12
C ASP A 210 3.90 16.23 4.77
N LEU A 211 4.45 15.37 5.63
CA LEU A 211 5.76 14.72 5.46
C LEU A 211 5.62 13.20 5.33
N LEU A 212 5.78 12.69 4.11
CA LEU A 212 5.99 11.26 3.90
C LEU A 212 7.46 10.92 4.14
N VAL A 213 7.72 10.05 5.11
CA VAL A 213 9.07 9.62 5.45
C VAL A 213 9.26 8.12 5.27
N TYR A 214 10.47 7.70 4.95
CA TYR A 214 10.73 6.30 4.64
C TYR A 214 10.62 5.34 5.84
N SER A 215 10.80 5.81 7.09
CA SER A 215 10.82 4.93 8.27
C SER A 215 10.19 5.54 9.54
N LYS A 216 9.62 4.67 10.38
CA LYS A 216 9.09 5.02 11.72
C LYS A 216 10.14 5.66 12.62
N LYS A 217 11.39 5.17 12.57
CA LYS A 217 12.50 5.72 13.35
C LYS A 217 12.78 7.19 12.99
N LEU A 218 12.64 7.54 11.70
CA LEU A 218 12.80 8.93 11.27
C LEU A 218 11.63 9.80 11.74
N VAL A 219 10.38 9.32 11.70
CA VAL A 219 9.23 10.04 12.30
C VAL A 219 9.51 10.38 13.77
N GLN A 220 9.96 9.39 14.54
CA GLN A 220 10.26 9.57 15.96
C GLN A 220 11.39 10.59 16.18
N LYS A 221 12.43 10.57 15.34
CA LYS A 221 13.51 11.56 15.39
C LYS A 221 13.02 12.97 15.08
N LEU A 222 12.33 13.17 13.95
CA LEU A 222 11.84 14.49 13.49
C LEU A 222 10.84 15.11 14.48
N THR A 223 10.06 14.28 15.16
CA THR A 223 9.04 14.73 16.12
C THR A 223 9.52 14.68 17.58
N SER A 224 10.79 14.37 17.82
CA SER A 224 11.34 14.36 19.18
C SER A 224 11.66 15.77 19.64
N SER A 225 11.33 16.10 20.88
CA SER A 225 11.72 17.35 21.56
C SER A 225 13.26 17.54 21.67
N LYS A 226 14.04 16.49 21.43
CA LYS A 226 15.50 16.54 21.37
C LYS A 226 16.05 16.96 20.01
N SER A 227 15.22 16.94 18.97
CA SER A 227 15.61 17.35 17.61
C SER A 227 15.28 18.81 17.36
N ARG A 228 16.08 19.50 16.53
CA ARG A 228 15.86 20.91 16.17
C ARG A 228 14.51 21.11 15.48
N ILE A 229 14.15 20.21 14.56
CA ILE A 229 12.85 20.21 13.87
C ILE A 229 11.71 19.94 14.87
N GLY A 230 11.86 18.97 15.77
CA GLY A 230 10.83 18.70 16.78
C GLY A 230 10.62 19.86 17.76
N GLN A 231 11.67 20.61 18.08
CA GLN A 231 11.57 21.84 18.86
C GLN A 231 10.83 22.96 18.11
N LEU A 232 10.93 23.04 16.77
CA LEU A 232 10.11 23.93 15.96
C LEU A 232 8.62 23.59 16.07
N PHE A 233 8.27 22.31 15.92
CA PHE A 233 6.88 21.88 16.05
C PHE A 233 6.30 22.25 17.42
N ILE A 234 7.07 22.05 18.49
CA ILE A 234 6.65 22.39 19.86
C ILE A 234 6.53 23.91 20.04
N SER A 235 7.51 24.69 19.59
CA SER A 235 7.52 26.15 19.80
C SER A 235 6.43 26.87 19.02
N ARG A 236 5.92 26.27 17.94
CA ARG A 236 4.79 26.79 17.15
C ARG A 236 3.48 26.10 17.42
N GLU A 237 3.42 25.27 18.47
CA GLU A 237 2.20 24.56 18.87
C GLU A 237 1.56 23.79 17.70
N ALA A 238 2.39 23.23 16.82
CA ALA A 238 1.94 22.55 15.62
C ALA A 238 1.16 21.27 15.97
N ASP A 239 -0.05 21.12 15.44
CA ASP A 239 -0.86 19.92 15.64
C ASP A 239 -0.39 18.79 14.70
N ILE A 240 0.51 17.94 15.21
CA ILE A 240 1.15 16.87 14.45
C ILE A 240 0.42 15.54 14.64
N ASN A 241 0.07 14.91 13.53
CA ASN A 241 -0.34 13.51 13.48
C ASN A 241 0.83 12.60 13.08
N LYS A 242 1.20 11.64 13.95
CA LYS A 242 2.25 10.64 13.66
C LYS A 242 1.65 9.41 12.99
N SER A 243 1.56 9.42 11.66
CA SER A 243 0.93 8.34 10.89
C SER A 243 1.87 7.15 10.64
N ILE A 244 2.11 6.33 11.67
CA ILE A 244 3.03 5.17 11.67
C ILE A 244 2.29 3.82 11.86
N ASN A 245 2.95 2.71 11.49
CA ASN A 245 2.50 1.36 11.85
C ASN A 245 3.31 0.84 13.04
N ASP A 246 2.64 0.50 14.14
CA ASP A 246 3.19 -0.31 15.22
C ASP A 246 2.22 -1.44 15.55
N PRO A 247 2.44 -2.66 15.04
CA PRO A 247 1.58 -3.79 15.36
C PRO A 247 1.73 -4.26 16.82
N PHE A 248 2.65 -3.69 17.61
CA PHE A 248 2.93 -4.06 18.99
C PHE A 248 2.62 -2.96 20.02
N SER A 249 2.14 -1.78 19.60
CA SER A 249 1.66 -0.78 20.56
C SER A 249 0.22 -1.10 20.95
N HIS A 250 -0.01 -1.39 22.25
CA HIS A 250 -1.34 -1.49 22.85
C HIS A 250 -1.96 -0.12 23.16
N ASP A 251 -1.27 0.98 22.83
CA ASP A 251 -1.91 2.28 22.71
C ASP A 251 -2.78 2.25 21.45
N ASP A 252 -4.09 2.35 21.65
CA ASP A 252 -5.10 2.41 20.61
C ASP A 252 -4.72 3.42 19.52
N GLY A 253 -4.38 2.92 18.34
CA GLY A 253 -4.28 3.75 17.15
C GLY A 253 -3.04 3.47 16.33
N SER A 254 -3.19 2.56 15.37
CA SER A 254 -2.75 2.91 14.03
C SER A 254 -3.37 4.26 13.63
N ILE A 255 -2.75 5.40 13.97
CA ILE A 255 -3.34 6.69 13.63
C ILE A 255 -3.21 6.84 12.10
N GLY A 256 -4.36 6.77 11.43
CA GLY A 256 -4.48 6.96 9.99
C GLY A 256 -4.09 8.38 9.60
N TYR A 257 -4.35 8.74 8.35
CA TYR A 257 -4.22 10.13 7.92
C TYR A 257 -5.33 10.98 8.51
N ASP A 258 -4.98 12.15 9.03
CA ASP A 258 -5.91 13.13 9.61
C ASP A 258 -5.87 14.41 8.78
N LYS A 259 -7.02 14.81 8.24
CA LYS A 259 -7.15 15.95 7.31
C LYS A 259 -6.99 17.31 8.01
N GLU A 260 -7.11 17.36 9.32
CA GLU A 260 -7.04 18.61 10.08
C GLU A 260 -5.66 18.87 10.67
N LYS A 261 -4.76 17.88 10.59
CA LYS A 261 -3.42 17.91 11.21
C LYS A 261 -2.31 17.85 10.17
N ILE A 262 -1.10 18.18 10.60
CA ILE A 262 0.12 17.95 9.82
C ILE A 262 0.50 16.48 9.97
N ASN A 263 0.42 15.71 8.89
CA ASN A 263 0.71 14.28 8.92
C ASN A 263 2.20 14.04 8.68
N ILE A 264 2.85 13.35 9.61
CA ILE A 264 4.25 12.93 9.48
C ILE A 264 4.30 11.42 9.65
N GLY A 265 4.61 10.69 8.59
CA GLY A 265 4.39 9.25 8.65
C GLY A 265 4.85 8.41 7.48
N THR A 266 4.59 7.12 7.62
CA THR A 266 4.88 6.07 6.62
C THR A 266 3.59 5.52 5.98
N LYS A 267 2.41 5.82 6.56
CA LYS A 267 1.15 5.14 6.22
C LYS A 267 0.30 5.75 5.10
N PHE A 268 0.58 6.98 4.69
CA PHE A 268 -0.17 7.64 3.62
C PHE A 268 0.52 7.56 2.25
N SER A 269 1.34 6.51 2.08
CA SER A 269 1.96 6.15 0.80
C SER A 269 0.97 5.47 -0.17
N THR A 270 -0.10 4.85 0.34
CA THR A 270 -1.17 4.19 -0.44
C THR A 270 -2.57 4.66 -0.04
N GLY A 271 -3.51 4.65 -0.99
CA GLY A 271 -4.95 4.89 -0.73
C GLY A 271 -5.41 6.29 -0.31
N ILE A 272 -4.52 7.25 -0.01
CA ILE A 272 -4.89 8.59 0.46
C ILE A 272 -4.78 9.63 -0.66
N SER A 273 -5.71 10.59 -0.66
CA SER A 273 -5.71 11.75 -1.56
C SER A 273 -5.58 13.02 -0.73
N ILE A 274 -4.54 13.80 -1.01
CA ILE A 274 -4.32 15.11 -0.39
C ILE A 274 -5.04 16.14 -1.26
N GLU A 275 -6.07 16.78 -0.69
CA GLU A 275 -7.03 17.63 -1.42
C GLU A 275 -7.00 19.10 -0.97
N HIS A 276 -6.10 19.46 -0.07
CA HIS A 276 -5.90 20.84 0.35
C HIS A 276 -5.36 21.69 -0.81
N ASP A 277 -5.93 22.89 -0.97
CA ASP A 277 -5.41 23.88 -1.91
C ASP A 277 -4.08 24.46 -1.39
N GLU A 278 -3.16 24.77 -2.31
CA GLU A 278 -1.85 25.37 -1.99
C GLU A 278 -1.02 24.59 -0.94
N HIS A 279 -1.16 23.26 -0.95
CA HIS A 279 -0.48 22.35 -0.04
C HIS A 279 0.97 22.09 -0.45
N THR A 280 1.87 22.00 0.53
CA THR A 280 3.25 21.56 0.32
C THR A 280 3.43 20.11 0.79
N TYR A 281 3.74 19.21 -0.13
CA TYR A 281 3.99 17.81 0.17
C TYR A 281 5.49 17.51 0.19
N ILE A 282 6.01 17.08 1.33
CA ILE A 282 7.43 16.79 1.51
C ILE A 282 7.61 15.26 1.55
N VAL A 283 8.50 14.74 0.70
CA VAL A 283 8.84 13.32 0.65
C VAL A 283 10.31 13.12 0.96
N ILE A 284 10.61 12.32 1.97
CA ILE A 284 11.98 12.02 2.39
C ILE A 284 12.34 10.58 2.04
N PHE A 285 13.26 10.43 1.10
CA PHE A 285 13.80 9.14 0.66
C PHE A 285 14.84 8.58 1.65
N PRO A 286 15.06 7.26 1.65
CA PRO A 286 16.16 6.65 2.39
C PRO A 286 17.51 7.03 1.77
N LYS A 287 18.54 7.03 2.61
CA LYS A 287 19.92 7.38 2.25
C LYS A 287 20.54 6.53 1.13
N ASP A 288 20.07 5.29 0.99
CA ASP A 288 20.59 4.35 0.01
C ASP A 288 19.46 3.64 -0.71
N LEU A 289 19.11 4.14 -1.90
CA LEU A 289 18.15 3.50 -2.81
C LEU A 289 18.76 2.29 -3.53
N ASN A 290 20.10 2.22 -3.61
CA ASN A 290 20.85 1.19 -4.34
C ASN A 290 21.14 -0.10 -3.55
N VAL A 291 20.87 -0.14 -2.25
CA VAL A 291 21.26 -1.30 -1.44
C VAL A 291 20.20 -2.41 -1.59
N GLU A 292 20.64 -3.60 -2.01
CA GLU A 292 19.82 -4.82 -2.17
C GLU A 292 19.19 -5.31 -0.84
N PHE A 293 19.59 -4.73 0.30
CA PHE A 293 18.96 -5.00 1.60
C PHE A 293 17.61 -4.27 1.73
N ILE A 294 16.56 -5.09 1.71
CA ILE A 294 15.14 -4.73 1.87
C ILE A 294 14.90 -3.91 3.15
N ASP A 295 15.65 -4.15 4.22
CA ASP A 295 15.37 -3.55 5.53
C ASP A 295 15.67 -2.04 5.64
N ASN A 296 16.51 -1.47 4.77
CA ASN A 296 16.91 -0.05 4.85
C ASN A 296 16.04 0.89 3.98
N LYS A 297 15.16 0.35 3.13
CA LYS A 297 14.35 1.13 2.20
C LYS A 297 12.99 1.55 2.77
N GLY A 298 12.59 0.95 3.89
CA GLY A 298 11.34 1.26 4.58
C GLY A 298 10.12 1.11 3.66
N ILE A 299 9.30 2.15 3.53
CA ILE A 299 8.13 2.08 2.63
C ILE A 299 8.48 2.04 1.13
N PHE A 300 9.70 2.43 0.75
CA PHE A 300 10.14 2.49 -0.66
C PHE A 300 10.82 1.18 -1.13
N THR A 301 10.62 0.07 -0.43
CA THR A 301 11.14 -1.26 -0.79
C THR A 301 10.69 -1.73 -2.18
N MET A 302 9.49 -1.35 -2.61
CA MET A 302 8.96 -1.66 -3.95
C MET A 302 9.49 -0.74 -5.06
N GLY A 303 10.51 0.07 -4.76
CA GLY A 303 11.25 0.86 -5.74
C GLY A 303 10.44 1.99 -6.37
N SER A 304 10.58 2.15 -7.69
CA SER A 304 9.99 3.27 -8.46
C SER A 304 8.47 3.35 -8.35
N ASN A 305 7.76 2.22 -8.20
CA ASN A 305 6.31 2.22 -8.05
C ASN A 305 5.85 2.98 -6.80
N THR A 306 6.49 2.76 -5.65
CA THR A 306 6.15 3.51 -4.43
C THR A 306 6.48 4.99 -4.58
N VAL A 307 7.58 5.32 -5.27
CA VAL A 307 7.94 6.73 -5.56
C VAL A 307 6.84 7.41 -6.36
N ILE A 308 6.44 6.82 -7.49
CA ILE A 308 5.39 7.36 -8.36
C ILE A 308 4.07 7.49 -7.58
N GLN A 309 3.72 6.48 -6.77
CA GLN A 309 2.51 6.50 -5.96
C GLN A 309 2.53 7.57 -4.88
N ALA A 310 3.68 7.84 -4.24
CA ALA A 310 3.85 8.93 -3.29
C ALA A 310 3.65 10.29 -3.98
N LEU A 311 4.27 10.50 -5.14
CA LEU A 311 4.12 11.75 -5.91
C LEU A 311 2.69 11.99 -6.40
N ALA A 312 1.98 10.91 -6.73
CA ALA A 312 0.60 10.98 -7.23
C ALA A 312 -0.45 11.28 -6.14
N ARG A 313 -0.05 11.45 -4.87
CA ARG A 313 -0.97 11.70 -3.72
C ARG A 313 -1.61 13.08 -3.75
N GLN A 314 -0.86 14.07 -4.22
CA GLN A 314 -1.32 15.43 -4.32
C GLN A 314 -2.25 15.58 -5.53
N ARG A 315 -3.56 15.77 -5.27
CA ARG A 315 -4.60 15.80 -6.32
C ARG A 315 -4.87 17.20 -6.85
N LYS A 316 -4.51 18.22 -6.08
CA LYS A 316 -4.62 19.63 -6.42
C LYS A 316 -3.23 20.23 -6.59
N LYS A 317 -3.17 21.35 -7.32
CA LYS A 317 -1.91 22.07 -7.50
C LYS A 317 -1.34 22.54 -6.16
N GLY A 318 -0.04 22.36 -6.00
CA GLY A 318 0.77 22.93 -4.93
C GLY A 318 2.23 22.60 -5.18
N GLU A 319 2.97 22.30 -4.12
CA GLU A 319 4.42 22.05 -4.21
C GLU A 319 4.75 20.65 -3.70
N ILE A 320 5.63 19.95 -4.39
CA ILE A 320 6.18 18.67 -3.94
C ILE A 320 7.69 18.84 -3.77
N HIS A 321 8.18 18.67 -2.54
CA HIS A 321 9.60 18.74 -2.22
C HIS A 321 10.13 17.34 -1.94
N LEU A 322 11.09 16.89 -2.76
CA LEU A 322 11.74 15.61 -2.60
C LEU A 322 13.10 15.77 -1.96
N PHE A 323 13.29 15.20 -0.78
CA PHE A 323 14.59 15.09 -0.13
C PHE A 323 15.17 13.72 -0.46
N MET A 324 16.17 13.70 -1.32
CA MET A 324 16.81 12.48 -1.81
C MET A 324 18.31 12.48 -1.58
N PRO A 325 18.91 11.28 -1.43
CA PRO A 325 20.35 11.22 -1.33
C PRO A 325 21.00 11.77 -2.60
N PRO A 326 22.24 12.29 -2.48
CA PRO A 326 23.06 12.73 -3.59
C PRO A 326 23.09 11.69 -4.73
N PRO A 327 22.93 12.09 -5.99
CA PRO A 327 23.07 11.16 -7.10
C PRO A 327 24.50 10.63 -7.18
N ILE A 328 24.66 9.47 -7.83
CA ILE A 328 25.98 9.02 -8.28
C ILE A 328 26.39 9.93 -9.45
N ASP A 329 27.67 10.30 -9.51
CA ASP A 329 28.19 11.18 -10.57
C ASP A 329 27.87 10.62 -11.96
N ILE A 330 27.75 11.50 -12.96
CA ILE A 330 27.36 11.11 -14.31
C ILE A 330 28.58 11.07 -15.24
N ASN A 331 28.64 10.06 -16.09
CA ASN A 331 29.68 9.96 -17.11
C ASN A 331 29.40 10.99 -18.22
N GLU A 332 30.17 12.07 -18.25
CA GLU A 332 30.02 13.17 -19.22
C GLU A 332 30.04 12.68 -20.68
N ASP A 333 30.87 11.68 -20.98
CA ASP A 333 31.04 11.14 -22.34
C ASP A 333 29.77 10.45 -22.87
N THR A 334 28.85 10.08 -21.97
CA THR A 334 27.59 9.42 -22.32
C THR A 334 26.44 10.40 -22.55
N LEU A 335 26.64 11.68 -22.22
CA LEU A 335 25.62 12.71 -22.45
C LEU A 335 25.34 12.86 -23.95
N PRO A 336 24.08 13.09 -24.35
CA PRO A 336 23.72 13.22 -25.76
C PRO A 336 24.58 14.25 -26.50
N LEU A 337 25.08 13.88 -27.67
CA LEU A 337 25.83 14.78 -28.54
C LEU A 337 25.00 15.98 -28.99
N SER A 338 23.67 15.85 -28.99
CA SER A 338 22.72 16.94 -29.30
C SER A 338 22.64 18.02 -28.22
N TYR A 339 23.19 17.80 -27.02
CA TYR A 339 23.18 18.81 -25.96
C TYR A 339 24.27 19.85 -26.20
N THR A 340 23.88 21.11 -26.06
CA THR A 340 24.81 22.25 -26.06
C THR A 340 25.76 22.19 -24.86
N ALA A 341 26.91 22.86 -24.95
CA ALA A 341 27.86 22.96 -23.84
C ALA A 341 27.21 23.51 -22.56
N ASN A 342 26.34 24.52 -22.68
CA ASN A 342 25.63 25.08 -21.53
C ASN A 342 24.71 24.04 -20.87
N GLN A 343 23.94 23.27 -21.66
CA GLN A 343 23.08 22.21 -21.12
C GLN A 343 23.89 21.11 -20.43
N LYS A 344 25.02 20.69 -21.02
CA LYS A 344 25.91 19.72 -20.40
C LYS A 344 26.46 20.24 -19.07
N ASN A 345 26.95 21.48 -19.04
CA ASN A 345 27.46 22.10 -17.81
C ASN A 345 26.38 22.18 -16.72
N THR A 346 25.17 22.65 -17.06
CA THR A 346 24.05 22.69 -16.10
C THR A 346 23.74 21.31 -15.52
N ILE A 347 23.76 20.25 -16.34
CA ILE A 347 23.57 18.88 -15.84
C ILE A 347 24.73 18.51 -14.91
N LEU A 348 25.98 18.66 -15.37
CA LEU A 348 27.16 18.28 -14.58
C LEU A 348 27.23 19.01 -13.24
N ASP A 349 26.84 20.28 -13.18
CA ASP A 349 26.88 21.06 -11.95
C ASP A 349 25.90 20.53 -10.89
N VAL A 350 24.70 20.09 -11.29
CA VAL A 350 23.74 19.42 -10.38
C VAL A 350 24.35 18.14 -9.78
N PHE A 351 25.07 17.35 -10.58
CA PHE A 351 25.70 16.11 -10.12
C PHE A 351 26.97 16.36 -9.26
N LYS A 352 27.69 17.47 -9.50
CA LYS A 352 28.85 17.88 -8.68
C LYS A 352 28.44 18.35 -7.30
N GLU A 353 27.39 19.17 -7.19
CA GLU A 353 26.90 19.70 -5.91
C GLU A 353 26.40 18.59 -4.98
N GLY A 354 25.79 17.55 -5.55
CA GLY A 354 25.32 16.37 -4.84
C GLY A 354 26.27 15.18 -4.93
N LYS A 355 27.60 15.33 -4.90
CA LYS A 355 28.50 14.17 -5.09
C LYS A 355 28.69 13.36 -3.81
N LYS A 356 28.32 12.08 -3.84
CA LYS A 356 28.75 11.08 -2.85
C LYS A 356 30.20 10.68 -3.20
N TYR A 357 31.17 10.95 -2.32
CA TYR A 357 32.59 10.62 -2.59
C TYR A 357 32.77 9.14 -3.02
N GLY A 358 33.20 8.93 -4.26
CA GLY A 358 33.47 7.62 -4.87
C GLY A 358 33.76 7.73 -6.37
N GLU A 359 34.43 6.72 -6.96
CA GLU A 359 34.84 6.70 -8.37
C GLU A 359 33.76 6.19 -9.34
N LYS A 360 32.62 5.74 -8.82
CA LYS A 360 31.56 5.20 -9.68
C LYS A 360 30.82 6.34 -10.37
N THR A 361 30.73 6.26 -11.69
CA THR A 361 29.86 7.09 -12.52
C THR A 361 28.69 6.25 -13.04
N ILE A 362 27.58 6.90 -13.39
CA ILE A 362 26.46 6.30 -14.11
C ILE A 362 26.40 6.86 -15.53
N ASP A 363 26.04 6.01 -16.48
CA ASP A 363 25.85 6.42 -17.86
C ASP A 363 24.46 7.05 -18.06
N TYR A 364 24.39 8.08 -18.91
CA TYR A 364 23.14 8.68 -19.32
C TYR A 364 22.28 7.65 -20.08
N SER A 365 21.01 7.56 -19.71
CA SER A 365 20.01 6.83 -20.47
C SER A 365 18.89 7.77 -20.91
N CYS A 366 18.53 7.71 -22.18
CA CYS A 366 17.41 8.48 -22.70
C CYS A 366 16.10 7.87 -22.20
N ILE A 367 15.19 8.68 -21.67
CA ILE A 367 13.87 8.23 -21.21
C ILE A 367 13.07 7.54 -22.34
N ASN A 368 13.23 7.99 -23.58
CA ASN A 368 12.59 7.38 -24.75
C ASN A 368 13.25 6.06 -25.19
N GLY A 369 14.43 5.75 -24.66
CA GLY A 369 15.15 4.49 -24.89
C GLY A 369 14.77 3.36 -23.92
N GLN A 370 13.91 3.63 -22.92
CA GLN A 370 13.56 2.66 -21.88
C GLN A 370 13.01 1.34 -22.43
N GLY A 371 12.22 1.37 -23.52
CA GLY A 371 11.71 0.15 -24.15
C GLY A 371 12.82 -0.76 -24.68
N LEU A 372 13.90 -0.18 -25.20
CA LEU A 372 15.05 -0.92 -25.69
C LEU A 372 15.82 -1.58 -24.52
N GLU A 373 16.04 -0.83 -23.44
CA GLU A 373 16.72 -1.33 -22.24
C GLU A 373 15.90 -2.42 -21.55
N LEU A 374 14.59 -2.24 -21.41
CA LEU A 374 13.69 -3.27 -20.89
C LEU A 374 13.76 -4.55 -21.73
N ASN A 375 13.75 -4.43 -23.06
CA ASN A 375 13.85 -5.59 -23.93
C ASN A 375 15.21 -6.29 -23.79
N LYS A 376 16.32 -5.54 -23.72
CA LYS A 376 17.66 -6.11 -23.45
C LYS A 376 17.70 -6.85 -22.12
N THR A 377 17.21 -6.24 -21.04
CA THR A 377 17.17 -6.85 -19.71
C THR A 377 16.27 -8.10 -19.70
N TYR A 378 15.08 -8.02 -20.31
CA TYR A 378 14.18 -9.16 -20.45
C TYR A 378 14.86 -10.32 -21.17
N ASN A 379 15.48 -10.07 -22.33
CA ASN A 379 16.16 -11.11 -23.09
C ASN A 379 17.35 -11.72 -22.33
N LYS A 380 18.08 -10.90 -21.55
CA LYS A 380 19.15 -11.39 -20.68
C LYS A 380 18.60 -12.35 -19.63
N LEU A 381 17.58 -11.92 -18.88
CA LEU A 381 16.95 -12.73 -17.83
C LEU A 381 16.29 -13.99 -18.41
N TYR A 382 15.65 -13.88 -19.57
CA TYR A 382 15.04 -15.01 -20.26
C TYR A 382 16.08 -16.08 -20.61
N ARG A 383 17.23 -15.69 -21.17
CA ARG A 383 18.33 -16.62 -21.46
C ARG A 383 18.87 -17.32 -20.21
N GLU A 384 18.87 -16.65 -19.06
CA GLU A 384 19.29 -17.26 -17.79
C GLU A 384 18.34 -18.38 -17.33
N VAL A 385 17.06 -18.32 -17.72
CA VAL A 385 16.03 -19.31 -17.34
C VAL A 385 15.59 -20.24 -18.47
N GLU A 386 16.05 -20.02 -19.70
CA GLU A 386 15.64 -20.75 -20.91
C GLU A 386 15.79 -22.27 -20.77
N LEU A 387 16.94 -22.72 -20.24
CA LEU A 387 17.19 -24.15 -19.97
C LEU A 387 16.23 -24.73 -18.91
N ALA A 388 15.77 -23.92 -17.96
CA ALA A 388 14.82 -24.36 -16.96
C ALA A 388 13.40 -24.46 -17.55
N ILE A 389 13.04 -23.50 -18.42
CA ILE A 389 11.77 -23.53 -19.17
C ILE A 389 11.72 -24.78 -20.04
N GLU A 390 12.76 -25.05 -20.83
CA GLU A 390 12.83 -26.23 -21.70
C GLU A 390 12.68 -27.54 -20.90
N LYS A 391 13.34 -27.63 -19.73
CA LYS A 391 13.17 -28.77 -18.81
C LYS A 391 11.77 -28.91 -18.25
N ILE A 392 11.07 -27.81 -17.96
CA ILE A 392 9.70 -27.84 -17.42
C ILE A 392 8.69 -28.21 -18.52
N GLU A 393 8.90 -27.75 -19.75
CA GLU A 393 8.02 -28.02 -20.90
C GLU A 393 8.20 -29.44 -21.43
N THR A 394 9.43 -29.98 -21.37
CA THR A 394 9.74 -31.37 -21.74
C THR A 394 9.52 -32.36 -20.59
N ALA A 395 9.33 -31.87 -19.35
CA ALA A 395 8.92 -32.71 -18.24
C ALA A 395 7.48 -33.18 -18.46
N ASP A 396 7.34 -34.49 -18.65
CA ASP A 396 6.05 -35.15 -18.83
C ASP A 396 5.12 -34.85 -17.64
N ARG A 397 4.09 -34.03 -17.85
CA ARG A 397 3.16 -33.61 -16.79
C ARG A 397 2.25 -34.76 -16.33
N ASP A 398 2.14 -35.84 -17.11
CA ASP A 398 1.27 -36.98 -16.81
C ASP A 398 1.78 -37.89 -15.68
N THR A 399 3.05 -37.78 -15.28
CA THR A 399 3.57 -38.60 -14.16
C THR A 399 3.24 -38.04 -12.77
N LYS A 400 2.69 -36.83 -12.65
CA LYS A 400 2.33 -36.23 -11.34
C LYS A 400 0.90 -36.48 -10.87
N LEU A 401 0.01 -36.97 -11.73
CA LEU A 401 -1.37 -37.32 -11.33
C LEU A 401 -1.50 -38.77 -10.81
N ASN A 402 -0.46 -39.60 -10.92
CA ASN A 402 -0.47 -41.00 -10.48
C ASN A 402 0.28 -41.26 -9.16
N MET A 403 0.58 -40.22 -8.36
CA MET A 403 1.20 -40.36 -7.05
C MET A 403 0.44 -39.68 -5.91
N TYR A 404 -0.90 -39.70 -5.96
CA TYR A 404 -1.75 -39.55 -4.78
C TYR A 404 -2.89 -40.56 -4.80
#